data_AF-A0A2G9UXF4-F1
#
_entry.id   AF-A0A2G9UXF4-F1
#
_cell.length_a   1.000
_cell.length_b   1.000
_cell.length_c   1.000
_cell.angle_alpha   90.00
_cell.angle_beta   90.00
_cell.angle_gamma   90.00
#
_symmetry.space_group_name_H-M   'P 1'
#
loop_
_entity.id
_entity.type
_entity.pdbx_description
1 polymer ?
#
loop_
_entity_poly.entity_id
_entity_poly.type
_entity_poly.pdbx_seq_one_letter_code
_entity_poly.pdbx_strand_id
1 'polypeptide(L)'
;MISGQFERKCQEEAVLGKLDLMSWSLIDDALFHNDSALDMVYAAHSQIANRSFLDMLDKVALIEKIDSFNRLGKFGEEQNAAYGTFSEMGYHVNAFYIPNLNKISRFLEF
;
A
#
# COMPACT_ATOMS: atom_id res chain seq x y z
N MET A 1 22.40 -30.90 -25.07
CA MET A 1 22.98 -30.41 -23.80
C MET A 1 23.23 -28.90 -23.75
N ILE A 2 23.24 -28.17 -24.88
CA ILE A 2 23.53 -26.72 -24.90
C ILE A 2 22.32 -25.83 -24.54
N SER A 3 21.07 -26.22 -24.88
CA SER A 3 19.90 -25.35 -24.62
C SER A 3 19.62 -25.16 -23.11
N GLY A 4 19.72 -26.23 -22.31
CA GLY A 4 19.48 -26.14 -20.86
C GLY A 4 20.56 -25.37 -20.07
N GLN A 5 21.72 -25.05 -20.66
CA GLN A 5 22.70 -24.13 -20.04
C GLN A 5 22.40 -22.67 -20.41
N PHE A 6 21.95 -22.42 -21.64
CA PHE A 6 21.53 -21.10 -22.09
C PHE A 6 20.26 -20.62 -21.37
N GLU A 7 19.27 -21.49 -21.20
CA GLU A 7 18.03 -21.19 -20.48
C GLU A 7 18.28 -20.82 -19.02
N ARG A 8 19.21 -21.50 -18.34
CA ARG A 8 19.60 -21.18 -16.96
C ARG A 8 20.23 -19.80 -16.84
N LYS A 9 21.15 -19.46 -17.74
CA LYS A 9 21.79 -18.13 -17.74
C LYS A 9 20.78 -17.00 -17.95
N CYS A 10 19.81 -17.19 -18.85
CA CYS A 10 18.74 -16.23 -19.07
C CYS A 10 17.83 -16.05 -17.84
N GLN A 11 17.54 -17.15 -17.13
CA GLN A 11 16.78 -17.09 -15.88
C GLN A 11 17.54 -16.36 -14.77
N GLU A 12 18.84 -16.61 -14.63
CA GLU A 12 19.69 -15.92 -13.65
C GLU A 12 19.72 -14.41 -13.91
N GLU A 13 19.91 -13.99 -15.16
CA GLU A 13 19.90 -12.58 -15.55
C GLU A 13 18.54 -11.90 -15.28
N ALA A 14 17.43 -12.59 -15.55
CA ALA A 14 16.09 -12.08 -15.27
C ALA A 14 15.81 -11.92 -13.77
N VAL A 15 16.28 -12.86 -12.94
CA VAL A 15 16.15 -12.80 -11.49
C VAL A 15 16.96 -11.64 -10.92
N LEU A 16 18.21 -11.48 -11.37
CA LEU A 16 19.07 -10.37 -10.96
C LEU A 16 18.46 -9.02 -11.37
N GLY A 17 17.95 -8.91 -12.60
CA GLY A 17 17.28 -7.70 -13.05
C GLY A 17 16.04 -7.33 -12.23
N LYS A 18 15.30 -8.34 -11.72
CA LYS A 18 14.18 -8.08 -10.80
C LYS A 18 14.65 -7.64 -9.41
N LEU A 19 15.73 -8.24 -8.90
CA LEU A 19 16.29 -7.89 -7.60
C LEU A 19 16.87 -6.47 -7.58
N ASP A 20 17.54 -6.06 -8.66
CA ASP A 20 18.12 -4.72 -8.81
C ASP A 20 17.05 -3.61 -8.78
N LEU A 21 15.84 -3.93 -9.22
CA LEU A 21 14.70 -3.01 -9.21
C LEU A 21 13.84 -3.13 -7.94
N MET A 22 14.24 -3.96 -6.97
CA MET A 22 13.47 -4.15 -5.75
C MET A 22 13.64 -2.95 -4.82
N SER A 23 12.53 -2.34 -4.44
CA SER A 23 12.53 -1.23 -3.47
C SER A 23 12.12 -1.72 -2.09
N TRP A 24 12.50 -0.99 -1.05
CA TRP A 24 11.99 -1.21 0.29
C TRP A 24 11.60 0.12 0.93
N SER A 25 10.59 0.09 1.80
CA SER A 25 10.32 1.21 2.68
C SER A 25 9.96 0.71 4.07
N LEU A 26 10.42 1.47 5.04
CA LEU A 26 9.87 1.40 6.37
C LEU A 26 8.56 2.20 6.36
N ILE A 27 7.47 1.59 6.82
CA ILE A 27 6.19 2.30 6.97
C ILE A 27 6.31 3.11 8.25
N ASP A 28 6.97 4.26 8.13
CA ASP A 28 6.90 5.36 9.08
C ASP A 28 6.28 6.48 8.27
N ASP A 29 4.96 6.63 8.43
CA ASP A 29 4.16 7.37 7.47
C ASP A 29 4.54 8.86 7.48
N ALA A 30 5.18 9.31 6.39
CA ALA A 30 5.31 10.74 6.08
C ALA A 30 3.94 11.47 6.10
N LEU A 31 2.84 10.73 5.92
CA LEU A 31 1.47 11.22 6.04
C LEU A 31 1.08 11.56 7.49
N PHE A 32 1.49 10.75 8.47
CA PHE A 32 1.20 10.99 9.89
C PHE A 32 2.07 12.10 10.50
N HIS A 33 3.17 12.46 9.83
CA HIS A 33 3.97 13.64 10.16
C HIS A 33 3.45 14.94 9.51
N ASN A 34 2.40 14.85 8.67
CA ASN A 34 1.79 15.99 7.99
C ASN A 34 0.29 16.07 8.32
N ASP A 35 -0.03 16.81 9.38
CA ASP A 35 -1.39 17.00 9.89
C ASP A 35 -2.38 17.43 8.80
N SER A 36 -1.98 18.32 7.89
CA SER A 36 -2.86 18.79 6.80
C SER A 36 -3.18 17.69 5.78
N ALA A 37 -2.21 16.82 5.48
CA ALA A 37 -2.43 15.69 4.58
C ALA A 37 -3.30 14.62 5.24
N LEU A 38 -3.11 14.38 6.54
CA LEU A 38 -3.92 13.47 7.35
C LEU A 38 -5.38 13.95 7.42
N ASP A 39 -5.59 15.24 7.69
CA ASP A 39 -6.93 15.85 7.72
C ASP A 39 -7.66 15.72 6.39
N MET A 40 -6.97 15.89 5.26
CA MET A 40 -7.58 15.68 3.94
C MET A 40 -8.04 14.24 3.71
N VAL A 41 -7.24 13.25 4.13
CA VAL A 41 -7.57 11.83 3.99
C VAL A 41 -8.74 11.44 4.90
N TYR A 42 -8.77 11.96 6.13
CA TYR A 42 -9.78 11.61 7.12
C TYR A 42 -10.94 12.62 7.23
N ALA A 43 -11.02 13.62 6.34
CA ALA A 43 -12.09 14.63 6.35
C ALA A 43 -13.50 14.00 6.36
N ALA A 44 -13.70 12.92 5.60
CA ALA A 44 -14.98 12.20 5.55
C ALA A 44 -15.35 11.52 6.89
N HIS A 45 -14.36 11.22 7.73
CA HIS A 45 -14.52 10.57 9.03
C HIS A 45 -14.83 11.55 10.17
N SER A 46 -14.59 12.85 9.98
CA SER A 46 -14.81 13.90 10.99
C SER A 46 -16.26 13.97 11.53
N GLN A 47 -17.25 13.54 10.73
CA GLN A 47 -18.68 13.61 11.08
C GLN A 47 -19.25 12.32 11.70
N ILE A 48 -18.39 11.37 12.07
CA ILE A 48 -18.79 10.05 12.56
C ILE A 48 -18.95 10.03 14.09
N ALA A 49 -18.15 10.82 14.81
CA ALA A 49 -17.99 10.73 16.27
C ALA A 49 -19.28 10.93 17.11
N ASN A 50 -20.32 11.56 16.56
CA ASN A 50 -21.57 11.85 17.27
C ASN A 50 -22.75 10.93 16.90
N ARG A 51 -22.49 9.80 16.24
CA ARG A 51 -23.53 8.84 15.79
C ARG A 51 -23.66 7.65 16.73
N SER A 52 -24.69 6.82 16.55
CA SER A 52 -24.74 5.53 17.24
C SER A 52 -23.66 4.58 16.70
N PHE A 53 -23.21 3.62 17.49
CA PHE A 53 -22.14 2.70 17.07
C PHE A 53 -22.43 1.98 15.75
N LEU A 54 -23.67 1.51 15.55
CA LEU A 54 -24.06 0.85 14.31
C LEU A 54 -24.05 1.82 13.12
N ASP A 55 -24.56 3.03 13.32
CA ASP A 55 -24.52 4.08 12.28
C ASP A 55 -23.08 4.50 11.95
N MET A 56 -22.16 4.45 12.93
CA MET A 56 -20.74 4.70 12.71
C MET A 56 -20.14 3.61 11.82
N LEU A 57 -20.39 2.34 12.12
CA LEU A 57 -19.89 1.22 11.32
C LEU A 57 -20.39 1.28 9.87
N ASP A 58 -21.67 1.53 9.66
CA ASP A 58 -22.25 1.65 8.32
C ASP A 58 -21.63 2.80 7.54
N LYS A 59 -21.35 3.92 8.22
CA LYS A 59 -20.66 5.08 7.64
C LYS A 59 -19.23 4.77 7.25
N VAL A 60 -18.46 4.11 8.12
CA VAL A 60 -17.07 3.71 7.83
C VAL A 60 -17.04 2.76 6.63
N ALA A 61 -17.86 1.71 6.64
CA ALA A 61 -17.94 0.76 5.53
C ALA A 61 -18.33 1.42 4.19
N LEU A 62 -19.21 2.43 4.24
CA LEU A 62 -19.56 3.21 3.06
C LEU A 62 -18.38 4.04 2.54
N ILE A 63 -17.64 4.71 3.43
CA ILE A 63 -16.46 5.52 3.05
C ILE A 63 -15.39 4.63 2.41
N GLU A 64 -15.09 3.47 2.99
CA GLU A 64 -14.11 2.51 2.44
C GLU A 64 -14.52 2.01 1.05
N LYS A 65 -15.81 1.73 0.83
CA LYS A 65 -16.32 1.31 -0.48
C LYS A 65 -16.21 2.42 -1.52
N ILE A 66 -16.53 3.66 -1.16
CA ILE A 66 -16.39 4.81 -2.04
C ILE A 66 -14.92 5.02 -2.41
N ASP A 67 -14.01 4.96 -1.44
CA ASP A 67 -12.57 5.10 -1.71
C ASP A 67 -12.07 3.98 -2.64
N SER A 68 -12.45 2.73 -2.36
CA SER A 68 -12.12 1.58 -3.20
C SER A 68 -12.66 1.73 -4.63
N PHE A 69 -13.88 2.25 -4.78
CA PHE A 69 -14.45 2.52 -6.10
C PHE A 69 -13.71 3.65 -6.82
N ASN A 70 -13.38 4.74 -6.13
CA ASN A 70 -12.64 5.87 -6.71
C ASN A 70 -11.24 5.47 -7.16
N ARG A 71 -10.61 4.48 -6.51
CA ARG A 71 -9.32 3.91 -6.94
C ARG A 71 -9.40 3.26 -8.32
N LEU A 72 -10.56 2.78 -8.77
CA LEU A 72 -10.73 2.22 -10.12
C LEU A 72 -10.54 3.27 -11.22
N GLY A 73 -10.75 4.55 -10.91
CA GLY A 73 -10.55 5.66 -11.84
C GLY A 73 -9.12 6.18 -11.91
N LYS A 74 -8.22 5.70 -11.04
CA LYS A 74 -6.82 6.14 -10.96
C LYS A 74 -5.93 5.20 -11.77
N PHE A 75 -4.99 5.77 -12.53
CA PHE A 75 -4.06 5.03 -13.39
C PHE A 75 -2.62 5.45 -13.15
N GLY A 76 -1.66 4.53 -13.37
CA GLY A 76 -0.23 4.84 -13.36
C GLY A 76 0.33 5.17 -11.97
N GLU A 77 1.09 6.26 -11.86
CA GLU A 77 1.76 6.66 -10.61
C GLU A 77 0.78 6.90 -9.45
N GLU A 78 -0.42 7.39 -9.73
CA GLU A 78 -1.47 7.57 -8.72
C GLU A 78 -1.97 6.24 -8.13
N GLN A 79 -1.97 5.18 -8.94
CA GLN A 79 -2.33 3.84 -8.48
C GLN A 79 -1.20 3.25 -7.62
N ASN A 80 0.06 3.45 -8.00
CA ASN A 80 1.22 3.02 -7.22
C ASN A 80 1.31 3.75 -5.88
N ALA A 81 1.02 5.05 -5.86
CA ALA A 81 0.90 5.83 -4.63
C ALA A 81 -0.25 5.33 -3.75
N ALA A 82 -1.39 4.93 -4.34
CA ALA A 82 -2.54 4.36 -3.61
C ALA A 82 -2.22 3.00 -2.94
N TYR A 83 -1.40 2.16 -3.57
CA TYR A 83 -0.88 0.93 -2.95
C TYR A 83 0.12 1.21 -1.84
N GLY A 84 0.85 2.33 -1.94
CA GLY A 84 1.79 2.77 -0.91
C GLY A 84 1.12 3.48 0.27
N THR A 85 -0.11 3.99 0.13
CA THR A 85 -0.75 4.82 1.16
C THR A 85 -1.51 4.03 2.19
N PHE A 86 -2.10 2.88 1.89
CA PHE A 86 -2.86 2.14 2.90
C PHE A 86 -3.09 0.69 2.46
N SER A 87 -2.36 -0.24 3.08
CA SER A 87 -2.84 -1.62 3.20
C SER A 87 -2.82 -2.15 4.63
N GLU A 88 -1.99 -1.61 5.54
CA GLU A 88 -1.86 -2.12 6.89
C GLU A 88 -1.57 -0.93 7.83
N MET A 89 -2.32 -0.82 8.93
CA MET A 89 -2.15 0.26 9.90
C MET A 89 -0.75 0.17 10.54
N GLY A 90 -0.13 1.31 10.87
CA GLY A 90 1.19 1.40 11.54
C GLY A 90 1.35 0.67 12.87
N TYR A 91 0.33 -0.06 13.32
CA TYR A 91 0.31 -0.87 14.55
C TYR A 91 0.43 -2.39 14.29
N HIS A 92 0.56 -2.82 13.03
CA HIS A 92 0.77 -4.23 12.71
C HIS A 92 2.24 -4.60 12.82
N VAL A 93 2.60 -5.51 13.72
CA VAL A 93 3.96 -6.10 13.75
C VAL A 93 4.08 -7.11 12.61
N ASN A 94 4.41 -6.63 11.41
CA ASN A 94 4.54 -7.46 10.23
C ASN A 94 5.47 -6.86 9.16
N ALA A 95 5.83 -7.69 8.18
CA ALA A 95 6.46 -7.28 6.94
C ALA A 95 5.81 -8.00 5.76
N PHE A 96 5.65 -7.31 4.64
CA PHE A 96 4.99 -7.84 3.46
C PHE A 96 5.72 -7.43 2.17
N TYR A 97 5.58 -8.27 1.15
CA TYR A 97 6.07 -8.01 -0.20
C TYR A 97 4.89 -7.73 -1.12
N ILE A 98 4.92 -6.60 -1.83
CA ILE A 98 3.91 -6.20 -2.80
C ILE A 98 4.45 -6.52 -4.21
N PRO A 99 3.96 -7.59 -4.87
CA PRO A 99 4.55 -8.04 -6.13
C PRO A 99 4.46 -7.02 -7.25
N ASN A 100 3.34 -6.31 -7.36
CA ASN A 100 3.10 -5.35 -8.43
C ASN A 100 3.98 -4.09 -8.32
N LEU A 101 4.48 -3.78 -7.12
CA LEU A 101 5.41 -2.69 -6.87
C LEU A 101 6.87 -3.15 -6.77
N ASN A 102 7.11 -4.47 -6.81
CA ASN A 102 8.40 -5.08 -6.50
C ASN A 102 9.00 -4.47 -5.21
N LYS A 103 8.17 -4.36 -4.16
CA LYS A 103 8.47 -3.57 -2.97
C LYS A 103 8.30 -4.39 -1.69
N ILE A 104 9.27 -4.30 -0.78
CA ILE A 104 9.18 -4.82 0.57
C ILE A 104 8.79 -3.69 1.52
N SER A 105 7.77 -3.92 2.35
CA SER A 105 7.29 -2.97 3.34
C SER A 105 7.38 -3.59 4.74
N ARG A 106 7.87 -2.81 5.72
CA ARG A 106 8.01 -3.24 7.11
C ARG A 106 7.44 -2.20 8.07
N PHE A 107 6.73 -2.65 9.09
CA PHE A 107 6.31 -1.85 10.24
C PHE A 107 7.36 -1.91 11.35
N LEU A 108 7.57 -0.79 12.05
CA LEU A 108 8.36 -0.76 13.27
C LEU A 108 7.51 -1.12 14.49
N GLU A 109 8.09 -1.88 15.40
CA GLU A 109 7.62 -2.00 16.77
C GLU A 109 7.96 -0.70 17.52
N PHE A 110 7.00 -0.14 18.25
CA PHE A 110 7.25 0.87 19.28
C PHE A 110 7.67 0.20 20.59
#